data_AF-A0A948XAC3-F1
#
_entry.id   AF-A0A948XAC3-F1
#
_cell.length_a   1.000
_cell.length_b   1.000
_cell.length_c   1.000
_cell.angle_alpha   90.00
_cell.angle_beta   90.00
_cell.angle_gamma   90.00
#
_symmetry.space_group_name_H-M   'P 1'
#
loop_
_entity.id
_entity.type
_entity.pdbx_description
1 polymer ?
#
loop_
_entity_poly.entity_id
_entity_poly.type
_entity_poly.pdbx_seq_one_letter_code
_entity_poly.pdbx_strand_id
1 'polypeptide(L)'
;MAGRVTIPAPPADPRPPSDVSAGVGLAGLAGLFAWLLICRNWAGLAEALALPGPRAPLSGPNAALAAVLFSGLPMIAWSLLVDKVHRRASTGIDWRKPRKLAEVADISITKIAGLWATFALIGFTYCIARWYWAGNYLFAMQVITAAALPLFVLTVPYVLWLDRVLVEPRDSTWHFGAMLIGREPFAAEQVWIHWRAWLVKGFFCAFMISILPPGWAELTTLDLAEIGPDPVAIARWLTELLFLIDVQIAMVGYLVTLKPLDAQIRSANPHLAGWVAALICYPPFLLMSNGAPLDYHYGTADWAFWLQGHTALLWVWAALLVLLTAIYAWATVTFGLRFSNLTYRGVLTNGPYRFTRHPAYLAKNLFWWAATLPFLVTTHNLNDAVRNTVILALVSAVYYWRARTEEQHLLAEDAKYRDYHAWMARNATITRALGRIAKAVVPRRVVAA
;
A
#
# COMPACT_ATOMS: atom_id res chain seq x y z
N MET A 1 17.19 1.89 -62.26
CA MET A 1 16.12 2.20 -61.29
C MET A 1 16.51 1.65 -59.94
N ALA A 2 16.86 2.53 -58.99
CA ALA A 2 17.29 2.12 -57.65
C ALA A 2 16.10 1.60 -56.85
N GLY A 3 16.21 0.36 -56.35
CA GLY A 3 15.20 -0.26 -55.49
C GLY A 3 15.09 0.49 -54.17
N ARG A 4 13.86 0.88 -53.81
CA ARG A 4 13.55 1.41 -52.48
C ARG A 4 13.80 0.29 -51.46
N VAL A 5 14.88 0.42 -50.70
CA VAL A 5 15.10 -0.35 -49.48
C VAL A 5 14.01 0.06 -48.48
N THR A 6 13.03 -0.82 -48.28
CA THR A 6 12.06 -0.68 -47.20
C THR A 6 12.79 -0.92 -45.89
N ILE A 7 13.09 0.15 -45.15
CA ILE A 7 13.60 0.05 -43.78
C ILE A 7 12.47 -0.57 -42.94
N PRO A 8 12.68 -1.73 -42.29
CA PRO A 8 11.67 -2.31 -41.41
C PRO A 8 11.35 -1.30 -40.30
N ALA A 9 10.06 -1.13 -40.00
CA ALA A 9 9.63 -0.29 -38.89
C ALA A 9 10.38 -0.72 -37.62
N PRO A 10 10.86 0.23 -36.78
CA PRO A 10 11.58 -0.13 -35.57
C PRO A 10 10.72 -1.09 -34.74
N PRO A 11 11.30 -2.15 -34.16
CA PRO A 11 10.55 -3.09 -33.35
C PRO A 11 9.83 -2.31 -32.24
N ALA A 12 8.54 -2.57 -32.07
CA ALA A 12 7.77 -1.98 -30.97
C ALA A 12 8.50 -2.31 -29.65
N ASP A 13 8.83 -1.31 -28.84
CA ASP A 13 9.45 -1.45 -27.50
C ASP A 13 8.33 -1.69 -26.48
N PRO A 14 7.86 -2.93 -26.31
CA PRO A 14 6.64 -3.20 -25.58
C PRO A 14 6.93 -3.09 -24.09
N ARG A 15 6.03 -2.45 -23.35
CA ARG A 15 6.15 -2.36 -21.90
C ARG A 15 6.06 -3.78 -21.30
N PRO A 16 6.92 -4.15 -20.33
CA PRO A 16 6.81 -5.44 -19.65
C PRO A 16 5.41 -5.66 -19.06
N PRO A 17 4.90 -6.91 -19.06
CA PRO A 17 3.58 -7.22 -18.52
C PRO A 17 3.53 -6.99 -17.01
N SER A 18 2.42 -6.44 -16.53
CA SER A 18 2.18 -6.24 -15.10
C SER A 18 1.83 -7.57 -14.42
N ASP A 19 2.29 -7.76 -13.18
CA ASP A 19 1.96 -8.97 -12.42
C ASP A 19 0.52 -8.99 -11.87
N VAL A 20 -0.12 -7.82 -11.81
CA VAL A 20 -1.50 -7.64 -11.34
C VAL A 20 -2.36 -7.10 -12.47
N SER A 21 -3.46 -7.80 -12.75
CA SER A 21 -4.44 -7.33 -13.72
C SER A 21 -5.24 -6.15 -13.16
N ALA A 22 -5.75 -5.27 -14.03
CA ALA A 22 -6.63 -4.18 -13.60
C ALA A 22 -7.93 -4.71 -12.97
N GLY A 23 -8.35 -5.93 -13.34
CA GLY A 23 -9.58 -6.54 -12.86
C GLY A 23 -9.59 -6.81 -11.36
N VAL A 24 -8.44 -7.13 -10.76
CA VAL A 24 -8.33 -7.34 -9.31
C VAL A 24 -8.75 -6.06 -8.56
N GLY A 25 -8.14 -4.92 -8.89
CA GLY A 25 -8.48 -3.64 -8.25
C GLY A 25 -9.93 -3.22 -8.47
N LEU A 26 -10.44 -3.39 -9.70
CA LEU A 26 -11.83 -3.07 -10.04
C LEU A 26 -12.84 -3.96 -9.29
N ALA A 27 -12.54 -5.25 -9.12
CA ALA A 27 -13.37 -6.15 -8.34
C ALA A 27 -13.42 -5.72 -6.85
N GLY A 28 -12.27 -5.31 -6.30
CA GLY A 28 -12.19 -4.78 -4.94
C GLY A 28 -12.98 -3.49 -4.75
N LEU A 29 -12.90 -2.57 -5.72
CA LEU A 29 -13.72 -1.36 -5.73
C LEU A 29 -15.21 -1.67 -5.78
N ALA A 30 -15.63 -2.59 -6.65
CA ALA A 30 -17.04 -2.97 -6.76
C ALA A 30 -17.58 -3.52 -5.44
N GLY A 31 -16.82 -4.39 -4.77
CA GLY A 31 -17.17 -4.92 -3.46
C GLY A 31 -17.20 -3.85 -2.36
N LEU A 32 -16.23 -2.95 -2.35
CA LEU A 32 -16.17 -1.84 -1.41
C LEU A 32 -17.38 -0.91 -1.55
N PHE A 33 -17.71 -0.49 -2.77
CA PHE A 33 -18.85 0.38 -3.03
C PHE A 33 -20.18 -0.32 -2.72
N ALA A 34 -20.32 -1.61 -3.04
CA ALA A 34 -21.51 -2.37 -2.68
C ALA A 34 -21.73 -2.37 -1.16
N TRP A 35 -20.68 -2.62 -0.38
CA TRP A 35 -20.76 -2.59 1.07
C TRP A 35 -21.01 -1.19 1.62
N LEU A 36 -20.34 -0.17 1.09
CA LEU A 36 -20.58 1.22 1.48
C LEU A 36 -22.03 1.65 1.23
N LEU A 37 -22.61 1.27 0.10
CA LEU A 37 -24.02 1.54 -0.22
C LEU A 37 -24.97 0.81 0.75
N ILE A 38 -24.69 -0.44 1.11
CA ILE A 38 -25.46 -1.18 2.11
C ILE A 38 -25.38 -0.47 3.46
N CYS A 39 -24.19 -0.10 3.91
CA CYS A 39 -23.99 0.55 5.20
C CYS A 39 -24.64 1.92 5.28
N ARG A 40 -24.57 2.73 4.21
CA ARG A 40 -25.24 4.04 4.14
C ARG A 40 -26.76 3.92 4.17
N ASN A 41 -27.32 2.91 3.49
CA ASN A 41 -28.78 2.72 3.38
C ASN A 41 -29.33 1.71 4.38
N TRP A 42 -28.58 1.36 5.43
CA TRP A 42 -28.94 0.29 6.35
C TRP A 42 -30.29 0.52 7.05
N ALA A 43 -30.63 1.77 7.37
CA ALA A 43 -31.91 2.09 8.01
C ALA A 43 -33.10 1.58 7.18
N GLY A 44 -33.15 1.93 5.88
CA GLY A 44 -34.20 1.50 4.97
C GLY A 44 -34.13 0.00 4.66
N LEU A 45 -32.93 -0.57 4.53
CA LEU A 45 -32.76 -2.01 4.31
C LEU A 45 -33.24 -2.85 5.51
N ALA A 46 -32.89 -2.42 6.73
CA ALA A 46 -33.29 -3.10 7.96
C ALA A 46 -34.80 -3.00 8.20
N GLU A 47 -35.42 -1.88 7.81
CA GLU A 47 -36.87 -1.72 7.82
C GLU A 47 -37.55 -2.65 6.80
N ALA A 48 -37.12 -2.60 5.53
CA ALA A 48 -37.69 -3.42 4.46
C ALA A 48 -37.58 -4.94 4.72
N LEU A 49 -36.52 -5.37 5.41
CA LEU A 49 -36.25 -6.77 5.74
C LEU A 49 -36.69 -7.17 7.15
N ALA A 50 -37.33 -6.28 7.91
CA ALA A 50 -37.73 -6.50 9.30
C ALA A 50 -36.58 -7.00 10.22
N LEU A 51 -35.36 -6.54 9.98
CA LEU A 51 -34.18 -6.95 10.74
C LEU A 51 -34.12 -6.24 12.11
N PRO A 52 -33.62 -6.88 13.18
CA PRO A 52 -33.43 -6.23 14.47
C PRO A 52 -32.26 -5.22 14.43
N GLY A 53 -32.26 -4.25 15.36
CA GLY A 53 -31.15 -3.31 15.58
C GLY A 53 -31.45 -1.84 15.25
N PRO A 54 -30.46 -0.94 15.33
CA PRO A 54 -30.67 0.49 15.07
C PRO A 54 -31.01 0.79 13.60
N ARG A 55 -31.91 1.77 13.37
CA ARG A 55 -32.26 2.29 12.03
C ARG A 55 -31.36 3.47 11.69
N ALA A 56 -30.08 3.20 11.54
CA ALA A 56 -29.05 4.19 11.26
C ALA A 56 -27.99 3.61 10.32
N PRO A 57 -27.20 4.45 9.62
CA PRO A 57 -26.07 3.97 8.85
C PRO A 57 -25.10 3.13 9.70
N LEU A 58 -24.55 2.07 9.11
CA LEU A 58 -23.53 1.22 9.77
C LEU A 58 -22.15 1.89 9.70
N SER A 59 -21.95 2.89 10.57
CA SER A 59 -20.73 3.71 10.61
C SER A 59 -19.66 3.21 11.56
N GLY A 60 -19.94 2.18 12.35
CA GLY A 60 -19.05 1.70 13.40
C GLY A 60 -17.77 1.01 12.90
N PRO A 61 -16.74 0.86 13.76
CA PRO A 61 -15.46 0.24 13.42
C PRO A 61 -15.55 -1.17 12.82
N ASN A 62 -16.51 -1.98 13.28
CA ASN A 62 -16.72 -3.33 12.76
C ASN A 62 -17.25 -3.33 11.31
N ALA A 63 -18.03 -2.31 10.92
CA ALA A 63 -18.47 -2.14 9.53
C ALA A 63 -17.31 -1.71 8.64
N ALA A 64 -16.40 -0.87 9.16
CA ALA A 64 -15.15 -0.50 8.49
C ALA A 64 -14.23 -1.71 8.28
N LEU A 65 -14.13 -2.61 9.27
CA LEU A 65 -13.38 -3.87 9.14
C LEU A 65 -14.06 -4.82 8.15
N ALA A 66 -15.39 -4.92 8.17
CA ALA A 66 -16.14 -5.74 7.21
C ALA A 66 -15.92 -5.25 5.77
N ALA A 67 -15.73 -3.95 5.54
CA ALA A 67 -15.41 -3.41 4.22
C ALA A 67 -14.13 -4.01 3.62
N VAL A 68 -13.14 -4.38 4.44
CA VAL A 68 -11.93 -5.11 4.00
C VAL A 68 -12.30 -6.49 3.47
N LEU A 69 -13.28 -7.17 4.06
CA LEU A 69 -13.77 -8.47 3.56
C LEU A 69 -14.54 -8.30 2.25
N PHE A 70 -15.45 -7.32 2.18
CA PHE A 70 -16.25 -7.06 0.99
C PHE A 70 -15.41 -6.57 -0.20
N SER A 71 -14.29 -5.89 0.05
CA SER A 71 -13.31 -5.58 -1.00
C SER A 71 -12.40 -6.75 -1.32
N GLY A 72 -11.90 -7.47 -0.30
CA GLY A 72 -10.94 -8.56 -0.49
C GLY A 72 -11.51 -9.81 -1.15
N LEU A 73 -12.75 -10.20 -0.84
CA LEU A 73 -13.36 -11.42 -1.40
C LEU A 73 -13.52 -11.36 -2.93
N PRO A 74 -14.07 -10.29 -3.53
CA PRO A 74 -14.08 -10.13 -4.99
C PRO A 74 -12.68 -10.13 -5.62
N MET A 75 -11.69 -9.50 -4.97
CA MET A 75 -10.30 -9.50 -5.45
C MET A 75 -9.71 -10.91 -5.49
N ILE A 76 -9.97 -11.70 -4.44
CA ILE A 76 -9.57 -13.12 -4.34
C ILE A 76 -10.28 -13.95 -5.41
N ALA A 77 -11.59 -13.79 -5.55
CA ALA A 77 -12.39 -14.48 -6.55
C ALA A 77 -11.91 -14.19 -7.97
N TRP A 78 -11.67 -12.92 -8.31
CA TRP A 78 -11.10 -12.53 -9.60
C TRP A 78 -9.73 -13.18 -9.83
N SER A 79 -8.85 -13.11 -8.83
CA SER A 79 -7.49 -13.65 -8.91
C SER A 79 -7.50 -15.17 -9.15
N LEU A 80 -8.43 -15.90 -8.54
CA LEU A 80 -8.52 -17.35 -8.65
C LEU A 80 -9.27 -17.82 -9.91
N LEU A 81 -10.40 -17.19 -10.23
CA LEU A 81 -11.32 -17.64 -11.28
C LEU A 81 -10.92 -17.10 -12.65
N VAL A 82 -10.50 -15.84 -12.72
CA VAL A 82 -10.17 -15.14 -13.97
C VAL A 82 -8.68 -15.20 -14.25
N ASP A 83 -7.86 -14.61 -13.37
CA ASP A 83 -6.41 -14.50 -13.57
C ASP A 83 -5.69 -15.85 -13.34
N LYS A 84 -6.36 -16.77 -12.64
CA LYS A 84 -5.87 -18.12 -12.30
C LYS A 84 -4.46 -18.08 -11.70
N VAL A 85 -4.21 -17.10 -10.82
CA VAL A 85 -2.87 -16.83 -10.25
C VAL A 85 -2.29 -18.04 -9.53
N HIS A 86 -3.15 -18.89 -8.96
CA HIS A 86 -2.77 -20.15 -8.29
C HIS A 86 -2.01 -21.12 -9.20
N ARG A 87 -2.12 -20.99 -10.53
CA ARG A 87 -1.43 -21.85 -11.51
C ARG A 87 -0.09 -21.29 -11.98
N ARG A 88 0.28 -20.08 -11.56
CA ARG A 88 1.53 -19.44 -11.99
C ARG A 88 2.71 -20.10 -11.30
N ALA A 89 3.80 -20.32 -12.06
CA ALA A 89 5.05 -20.83 -11.51
C ALA A 89 5.62 -19.94 -10.40
N SER A 90 5.32 -18.64 -10.45
CA SER A 90 5.72 -17.63 -9.45
C SER A 90 5.18 -17.90 -8.03
N THR A 91 4.17 -18.76 -7.87
CA THR A 91 3.65 -19.20 -6.57
C THR A 91 4.57 -20.19 -5.86
N GLY A 92 5.41 -20.91 -6.62
CA GLY A 92 6.21 -22.03 -6.11
C GLY A 92 5.39 -23.26 -5.70
N ILE A 93 4.18 -23.42 -6.26
CA ILE A 93 3.27 -24.54 -5.99
C ILE A 93 3.20 -25.48 -7.19
N ASP A 94 3.36 -26.78 -6.95
CA ASP A 94 3.04 -27.85 -7.90
C ASP A 94 1.81 -28.64 -7.42
N TRP A 95 0.66 -28.32 -8.00
CA TRP A 95 -0.62 -28.98 -7.69
C TRP A 95 -0.69 -30.44 -8.17
N ARG A 96 0.21 -30.89 -9.05
CA ARG A 96 0.12 -32.21 -9.69
C ARG A 96 0.72 -33.33 -8.84
N LYS A 97 1.58 -33.00 -7.87
CA LYS A 97 2.33 -33.96 -7.07
C LYS A 97 2.21 -33.67 -5.56
N PRO A 98 1.01 -33.77 -4.97
CA PRO A 98 0.86 -33.57 -3.53
C PRO A 98 1.58 -34.69 -2.75
N ARG A 99 2.54 -34.31 -1.90
CA ARG A 99 3.21 -35.23 -0.95
C ARG A 99 2.22 -35.78 0.08
N LYS A 100 2.53 -36.93 0.67
CA LYS A 100 1.75 -37.47 1.81
C LYS A 100 1.99 -36.61 3.05
N LEU A 101 1.00 -36.52 3.94
CA LEU A 101 1.12 -35.74 5.18
C LEU A 101 2.32 -36.20 6.04
N ALA A 102 2.54 -37.51 6.14
CA ALA A 102 3.66 -38.07 6.89
C ALA A 102 5.04 -37.63 6.34
N GLU A 103 5.16 -37.31 5.05
CA GLU A 103 6.41 -36.89 4.42
C GLU A 103 6.74 -35.41 4.70
N VAL A 104 5.74 -34.60 5.05
CA VAL A 104 5.91 -33.16 5.30
C VAL A 104 5.69 -32.78 6.76
N ALA A 105 5.19 -33.68 7.60
CA ALA A 105 4.81 -33.40 8.98
C ALA A 105 5.95 -32.74 9.78
N ASP A 106 7.17 -33.28 9.72
CA ASP A 106 8.31 -32.74 10.47
C ASP A 106 8.70 -31.32 9.98
N ILE A 107 8.63 -31.09 8.67
CA ILE A 107 8.87 -29.77 8.07
C ILE A 107 7.79 -28.78 8.51
N SER A 108 6.52 -29.17 8.42
CA SER A 108 5.39 -28.33 8.79
C SER A 108 5.37 -28.02 10.28
N ILE A 109 5.65 -28.99 11.16
CA ILE A 109 5.74 -28.77 12.62
C ILE A 109 6.84 -27.75 12.94
N THR A 110 8.01 -27.88 12.29
CA THR A 110 9.10 -26.92 12.44
C THR A 110 8.68 -25.51 12.01
N LYS A 111 7.98 -25.37 10.88
CA LYS A 111 7.43 -24.07 10.45
C LYS A 111 6.41 -23.50 11.41
N ILE A 112 5.47 -24.33 11.88
CA ILE A 112 4.40 -23.91 12.80
C ILE A 112 5.03 -23.39 14.09
N ALA A 113 6.05 -24.07 14.63
CA ALA A 113 6.80 -23.61 15.79
C ALA A 113 7.45 -22.24 15.53
N GLY A 114 8.08 -22.05 14.36
CA GLY A 114 8.62 -20.77 13.92
C GLY A 114 7.56 -19.67 13.86
N LEU A 115 6.40 -19.92 13.25
CA LEU A 115 5.31 -18.95 13.15
C LEU A 115 4.74 -18.57 14.51
N TRP A 116 4.47 -19.55 15.37
CA TRP A 116 3.92 -19.29 16.70
C TRP A 116 4.90 -18.49 17.56
N ALA A 117 6.20 -18.79 17.49
CA ALA A 117 7.23 -17.98 18.14
C ALA A 117 7.24 -16.54 17.62
N THR A 118 7.13 -16.34 16.30
CA THR A 118 7.03 -15.02 15.70
C THR A 118 5.78 -14.26 16.16
N PHE A 119 4.63 -14.92 16.23
CA PHE A 119 3.40 -14.29 16.73
C PHE A 119 3.53 -13.89 18.20
N ALA A 120 4.14 -14.75 19.03
CA ALA A 120 4.38 -14.45 20.43
C ALA A 120 5.32 -13.24 20.60
N LEU A 121 6.40 -13.15 19.82
CA LEU A 121 7.34 -12.04 19.87
C LEU A 121 6.73 -10.71 19.39
N ILE A 122 5.91 -10.75 18.33
CA ILE A 122 5.15 -9.56 17.88
C ILE A 122 4.13 -9.15 18.95
N GLY A 123 3.38 -10.10 19.51
CA GLY A 123 2.41 -9.84 20.57
C GLY A 123 3.07 -9.23 21.81
N PHE A 124 4.21 -9.77 22.23
CA PHE A 124 5.00 -9.22 23.34
C PHE A 124 5.48 -7.78 23.04
N THR A 125 5.88 -7.51 21.80
CA THR A 125 6.26 -6.15 21.37
C THR A 125 5.07 -5.19 21.50
N TYR A 126 3.86 -5.59 21.11
CA TYR A 126 2.66 -4.78 21.30
C TYR A 126 2.34 -4.54 22.78
N CYS A 127 2.62 -5.50 23.68
CA CYS A 127 2.43 -5.32 25.12
C CYS A 127 3.41 -4.30 25.71
N ILE A 128 4.67 -4.27 25.26
CA ILE A 128 5.68 -3.31 25.74
C ILE A 128 5.42 -1.91 25.19
N ALA A 129 5.09 -1.82 23.90
CA ALA A 129 4.95 -0.57 23.18
C ALA A 129 3.63 0.14 23.52
N ARG A 130 3.65 0.96 24.58
CA ARG A 130 2.46 1.62 25.15
C ARG A 130 1.64 2.46 24.15
N TRP A 131 2.25 2.95 23.07
CA TRP A 131 1.53 3.72 22.04
C TRP A 131 0.47 2.90 21.30
N TYR A 132 0.57 1.57 21.22
CA TYR A 132 -0.47 0.72 20.64
C TYR A 132 -1.76 0.68 21.49
N TRP A 133 -1.68 1.12 22.73
CA TRP A 133 -2.81 1.13 23.68
C TRP A 133 -3.39 2.54 23.86
N ALA A 134 -3.28 3.38 22.83
CA ALA A 134 -3.79 4.75 22.84
C ALA A 134 -4.48 5.10 21.50
N GLY A 135 -5.49 5.97 21.58
CA GLY A 135 -6.24 6.46 20.42
C GLY A 135 -6.78 5.34 19.54
N ASN A 136 -6.67 5.52 18.23
CA ASN A 136 -7.22 4.58 17.26
C ASN A 136 -6.54 3.20 17.25
N TYR A 137 -5.33 3.07 17.83
CA TYR A 137 -4.66 1.77 17.93
C TYR A 137 -5.36 0.80 18.90
N LEU A 138 -6.22 1.30 19.80
CA LEU A 138 -7.05 0.44 20.65
C LEU A 138 -7.92 -0.51 19.82
N PHE A 139 -8.53 -0.01 18.75
CA PHE A 139 -9.30 -0.85 17.83
C PHE A 139 -8.40 -1.87 17.13
N ALA A 140 -7.20 -1.47 16.70
CA ALA A 140 -6.24 -2.40 16.12
C ALA A 140 -5.85 -3.53 17.08
N MET A 141 -5.61 -3.21 18.35
CA MET A 141 -5.28 -4.22 19.36
C MET A 141 -6.47 -5.15 19.62
N GLN A 142 -7.70 -4.63 19.71
CA GLN A 142 -8.90 -5.48 19.83
C GLN A 142 -9.01 -6.49 18.67
N VAL A 143 -8.84 -6.02 17.43
CA VAL A 143 -8.90 -6.89 16.23
C VAL A 143 -7.76 -7.91 16.24
N ILE A 144 -6.52 -7.50 16.53
CA ILE A 144 -5.35 -8.38 16.56
C ILE A 144 -5.49 -9.43 17.67
N THR A 145 -5.93 -9.04 18.87
CA THR A 145 -6.19 -9.95 19.98
C THR A 145 -7.28 -10.96 19.63
N ALA A 146 -8.39 -10.49 19.04
CA ALA A 146 -9.46 -11.38 18.59
C ALA A 146 -9.00 -12.35 17.49
N ALA A 147 -8.11 -11.91 16.60
CA ALA A 147 -7.56 -12.73 15.52
C ALA A 147 -6.44 -13.69 15.99
N ALA A 148 -5.83 -13.47 17.16
CA ALA A 148 -4.68 -14.23 17.62
C ALA A 148 -4.98 -15.73 17.75
N LEU A 149 -6.08 -16.10 18.41
CA LEU A 149 -6.46 -17.50 18.57
C LEU A 149 -6.86 -18.17 17.24
N PRO A 150 -7.74 -17.57 16.40
CA PRO A 150 -8.00 -18.09 15.06
C PRO A 150 -6.74 -18.26 14.22
N LEU A 151 -5.82 -17.29 14.21
CA LEU A 151 -4.57 -17.38 13.46
C LEU A 151 -3.68 -18.51 13.98
N PHE A 152 -3.56 -18.65 15.30
CA PHE A 152 -2.79 -19.72 15.92
C PHE A 152 -3.30 -21.10 15.49
N VAL A 153 -4.62 -21.32 15.57
CA VAL A 153 -5.26 -22.60 15.22
C VAL A 153 -5.23 -22.85 13.71
N LEU A 154 -5.61 -21.87 12.88
CA LEU A 154 -5.70 -22.02 11.42
C LEU A 154 -4.34 -22.13 10.74
N THR A 155 -3.25 -21.73 11.41
CA THR A 155 -1.89 -21.95 10.91
C THR A 155 -1.59 -23.43 10.71
N VAL A 156 -2.08 -24.31 11.60
CA VAL A 156 -1.84 -25.76 11.55
C VAL A 156 -2.36 -26.40 10.26
N PRO A 157 -3.69 -26.37 9.96
CA PRO A 157 -4.20 -26.98 8.74
C PRO A 157 -3.67 -26.28 7.48
N TYR A 158 -3.42 -24.96 7.52
CA TYR A 158 -2.90 -24.23 6.38
C TYR A 158 -1.49 -24.66 5.99
N VAL A 159 -0.56 -24.72 6.95
CA VAL A 159 0.84 -25.09 6.69
C VAL A 159 0.93 -26.56 6.27
N LEU A 160 0.24 -27.46 6.97
CA LEU A 160 0.19 -28.89 6.62
C LEU A 160 -0.37 -29.12 5.21
N TRP A 161 -1.37 -28.35 4.81
CA TRP A 161 -1.92 -28.42 3.46
C TRP A 161 -0.94 -27.88 2.42
N LEU A 162 -0.38 -26.68 2.66
CA LEU A 162 0.46 -25.99 1.69
C LEU A 162 1.78 -26.73 1.44
N ASP A 163 2.45 -27.24 2.46
CA ASP A 163 3.75 -27.91 2.33
C ASP A 163 3.70 -29.17 1.47
N ARG A 164 2.52 -29.80 1.36
CA ARG A 164 2.30 -30.94 0.46
C ARG A 164 2.49 -30.58 -1.00
N VAL A 165 2.25 -29.34 -1.37
CA VAL A 165 2.24 -28.89 -2.78
C VAL A 165 3.33 -27.86 -3.08
N LEU A 166 4.10 -27.40 -2.09
CA LEU A 166 5.23 -26.51 -2.33
C LEU A 166 6.39 -27.24 -3.03
N VAL A 167 6.97 -26.60 -4.04
CA VAL A 167 8.19 -27.10 -4.69
C VAL A 167 9.32 -27.17 -3.67
N GLU A 168 9.60 -26.05 -2.98
CA GLU A 168 10.55 -25.96 -1.87
C GLU A 168 9.79 -25.69 -0.56
N PRO A 169 9.53 -26.74 0.25
CA PRO A 169 8.86 -26.58 1.52
C PRO A 169 9.80 -26.03 2.61
N ARG A 170 11.12 -26.07 2.51
CA ARG A 170 12.01 -25.46 3.54
C ARG A 170 12.25 -23.97 3.27
N ASP A 171 11.22 -23.16 3.50
CA ASP A 171 11.27 -21.71 3.31
C ASP A 171 11.88 -20.95 4.51
N SER A 172 11.90 -19.61 4.42
CA SER A 172 12.44 -18.73 5.47
C SER A 172 11.81 -18.94 6.85
N THR A 173 10.54 -19.33 6.89
CA THR A 173 9.83 -19.64 8.13
C THR A 173 10.28 -20.97 8.72
N TRP A 174 10.53 -21.96 7.87
CA TRP A 174 11.11 -23.22 8.30
C TRP A 174 12.51 -23.01 8.90
N HIS A 175 13.37 -22.23 8.25
CA HIS A 175 14.71 -21.96 8.76
C HIS A 175 14.72 -21.25 10.12
N PHE A 176 13.77 -20.34 10.37
CA PHE A 176 13.60 -19.74 11.69
C PHE A 176 13.14 -20.77 12.74
N GLY A 177 12.18 -21.63 12.39
CA GLY A 177 11.78 -22.74 13.26
C GLY A 177 12.93 -23.71 13.58
N ALA A 178 13.72 -24.08 12.57
CA ALA A 178 14.89 -24.95 12.71
C ALA A 178 15.95 -24.33 13.64
N MET A 179 16.19 -23.02 13.54
CA MET A 179 17.06 -22.28 14.45
C MET A 179 16.58 -22.35 15.91
N LEU A 180 15.27 -22.20 16.15
CA LEU A 180 14.70 -22.25 17.51
C LEU A 180 14.75 -23.66 18.11
N ILE A 181 14.49 -24.68 17.29
CA ILE A 181 14.45 -26.08 17.73
C ILE A 181 15.88 -26.64 17.91
N GLY A 182 16.85 -26.15 17.13
CA GLY A 182 18.26 -26.53 17.23
C GLY A 182 18.59 -27.95 16.73
N ARG A 183 17.66 -28.61 16.02
CA ARG A 183 17.83 -30.00 15.56
C ARG A 183 18.33 -30.14 14.12
N GLU A 184 18.02 -29.19 13.26
CA GLU A 184 18.37 -29.22 11.83
C GLU A 184 19.23 -28.01 11.45
N PRO A 185 20.14 -28.14 10.46
CA PRO A 185 20.92 -27.01 9.97
C PRO A 185 20.00 -25.96 9.33
N PHE A 186 20.24 -24.69 9.64
CA PHE A 186 19.49 -23.56 9.08
C PHE A 186 20.41 -22.55 8.38
N ALA A 187 19.86 -21.80 7.43
CA ALA A 187 20.56 -20.71 6.77
C ALA A 187 20.24 -19.39 7.47
N ALA A 188 21.26 -18.70 8.00
CA ALA A 188 21.09 -17.43 8.72
C ALA A 188 20.47 -16.33 7.85
N GLU A 189 20.77 -16.31 6.55
CA GLU A 189 20.17 -15.36 5.61
C GLU A 189 18.65 -15.51 5.52
N GLN A 190 18.16 -16.76 5.52
CA GLN A 190 16.73 -17.07 5.48
C GLN A 190 16.00 -16.61 6.75
N VAL A 191 16.67 -16.68 7.90
CA VAL A 191 16.15 -16.12 9.16
C VAL A 191 16.00 -14.61 9.09
N TRP A 192 16.95 -13.90 8.48
CA TRP A 192 16.83 -12.45 8.27
C TRP A 192 15.70 -12.09 7.29
N ILE A 193 15.50 -12.87 6.23
CA ILE A 193 14.37 -12.70 5.31
C ILE A 193 13.04 -12.86 6.07
N HIS A 194 12.92 -13.88 6.91
CA HIS A 194 11.75 -14.11 7.75
C HIS A 194 11.44 -12.89 8.63
N TRP A 195 12.43 -12.44 9.41
CA TRP A 195 12.23 -11.34 10.34
C TRP A 195 11.89 -10.02 9.66
N ARG A 196 12.55 -9.67 8.55
CA ARG A 196 12.21 -8.44 7.81
C ARG A 196 10.77 -8.47 7.31
N ALA A 197 10.30 -9.60 6.77
CA ALA A 197 8.93 -9.73 6.31
C ALA A 197 7.93 -9.60 7.47
N TRP A 198 8.18 -10.26 8.59
CA TRP A 198 7.27 -10.20 9.76
C TRP A 198 7.32 -8.87 10.50
N LEU A 199 8.45 -8.17 10.51
CA LEU A 199 8.54 -6.80 11.03
C LEU A 199 7.69 -5.82 10.21
N VAL A 200 7.69 -5.96 8.87
CA VAL A 200 6.77 -5.19 8.01
C VAL A 200 5.32 -5.48 8.39
N LYS A 201 4.93 -6.77 8.49
CA LYS A 201 3.54 -7.13 8.82
C LYS A 201 3.14 -6.68 10.22
N GLY A 202 3.98 -6.90 11.23
CA GLY A 202 3.72 -6.44 12.60
C GLY A 202 3.54 -4.94 12.68
N PHE A 203 4.46 -4.16 12.10
CA PHE A 203 4.36 -2.71 12.16
C PHE A 203 3.15 -2.17 11.38
N PHE A 204 3.02 -2.54 10.10
CA PHE A 204 2.05 -1.91 9.21
C PHE A 204 0.63 -2.46 9.36
N CYS A 205 0.42 -3.73 9.73
CA CYS A 205 -0.95 -4.23 9.94
C CYS A 205 -1.63 -3.50 11.10
N ALA A 206 -0.94 -3.29 12.22
CA ALA A 206 -1.50 -2.57 13.36
C ALA A 206 -1.85 -1.12 12.99
N PHE A 207 -0.98 -0.44 12.22
CA PHE A 207 -1.25 0.90 11.72
C PHE A 207 -2.43 0.93 10.73
N MET A 208 -2.50 0.00 9.78
CA MET A 208 -3.56 -0.02 8.79
C MET A 208 -4.93 -0.28 9.42
N ILE A 209 -5.02 -1.19 10.41
CA ILE A 209 -6.28 -1.42 11.14
C ILE A 209 -6.72 -0.16 11.89
N SER A 210 -5.78 0.56 12.53
CA SER A 210 -6.13 1.73 13.35
C SER A 210 -6.74 2.87 12.53
N ILE A 211 -6.41 2.98 11.23
CA ILE A 211 -6.93 4.04 10.37
C ILE A 211 -8.20 3.65 9.57
N LEU A 212 -8.71 2.42 9.70
CA LEU A 212 -9.96 2.02 9.02
C LEU A 212 -11.20 2.79 9.52
N PRO A 213 -11.43 2.95 10.85
CA PRO A 213 -12.71 3.46 11.33
C PRO A 213 -13.00 4.95 11.03
N PRO A 214 -12.05 5.91 11.17
CA PRO A 214 -12.36 7.33 11.06
C PRO A 214 -13.02 7.72 9.73
N GLY A 215 -12.36 7.44 8.60
CA GLY A 215 -12.90 7.80 7.28
C GLY A 215 -14.16 7.02 6.93
N TRP A 216 -14.31 5.78 7.44
CA TRP A 216 -15.55 5.02 7.26
C TRP A 216 -16.74 5.68 7.96
N ALA A 217 -16.56 6.12 9.20
CA ALA A 217 -17.61 6.78 9.96
C ALA A 217 -18.06 8.09 9.29
N GLU A 218 -17.10 8.89 8.83
CA GLU A 218 -17.37 10.15 8.11
C GLU A 218 -18.18 9.89 6.82
N LEU A 219 -17.71 8.99 5.95
CA LEU A 219 -18.36 8.74 4.66
C LEU A 219 -19.66 7.96 4.75
N THR A 220 -19.93 7.24 5.84
CA THR A 220 -21.20 6.52 6.00
C THR A 220 -22.30 7.41 6.57
N THR A 221 -21.93 8.42 7.35
CA THR A 221 -22.88 9.35 8.00
C THR A 221 -23.08 10.65 7.24
N LEU A 222 -22.23 10.93 6.25
CA LEU A 222 -22.35 12.12 5.41
C LEU A 222 -23.73 12.25 4.77
N ASP A 223 -24.37 13.39 5.01
CA ASP A 223 -25.57 13.82 4.29
C ASP A 223 -25.17 14.52 2.98
N LEU A 224 -25.55 13.91 1.86
CA LEU A 224 -25.26 14.45 0.53
C LEU A 224 -26.12 15.68 0.22
N ALA A 225 -27.26 15.86 0.89
CA ALA A 225 -28.13 17.02 0.70
C ALA A 225 -27.51 18.31 1.26
N GLU A 226 -26.63 18.19 2.26
CA GLU A 226 -26.00 19.33 2.96
C GLU A 226 -24.75 19.89 2.24
N ILE A 227 -24.18 19.17 1.28
CA ILE A 227 -22.91 19.55 0.62
C ILE A 227 -23.09 20.78 -0.30
N GLY A 228 -24.25 20.91 -0.95
CA GLY A 228 -24.51 21.98 -1.92
C GLY A 228 -23.48 22.06 -3.05
N PRO A 229 -23.50 23.12 -3.88
CA PRO A 229 -22.48 23.37 -4.91
C PRO A 229 -21.25 24.10 -4.33
N ASP A 230 -20.75 23.68 -3.16
CA ASP A 230 -19.52 24.24 -2.57
C ASP A 230 -18.28 23.46 -3.04
N PRO A 231 -17.38 24.06 -3.84
CA PRO A 231 -16.16 23.39 -4.29
C PRO A 231 -15.28 22.87 -3.14
N VAL A 232 -15.27 23.55 -1.99
CA VAL A 232 -14.43 23.17 -0.85
C VAL A 232 -14.99 21.93 -0.17
N ALA A 233 -16.29 21.93 0.16
CA ALA A 233 -16.96 20.76 0.72
C ALA A 233 -16.89 19.54 -0.21
N ILE A 234 -17.13 19.74 -1.52
CA ILE A 234 -17.05 18.67 -2.52
C ILE A 234 -15.64 18.10 -2.62
N ALA A 235 -14.60 18.96 -2.66
CA ALA A 235 -13.22 18.52 -2.69
C ALA A 235 -12.86 17.71 -1.44
N ARG A 236 -13.22 18.21 -0.25
CA ARG A 236 -12.98 17.52 1.02
C ARG A 236 -13.59 16.13 1.02
N TRP A 237 -14.86 16.03 0.65
CA TRP A 237 -15.57 14.76 0.59
C TRP A 237 -14.95 13.77 -0.42
N LEU A 238 -14.71 14.22 -1.65
CA LEU A 238 -14.11 13.36 -2.69
C LEU A 238 -12.72 12.90 -2.29
N THR A 239 -11.92 13.77 -1.67
CA THR A 239 -10.61 13.42 -1.13
C THR A 239 -10.73 12.37 -0.02
N GLU A 240 -11.67 12.52 0.91
CA GLU A 240 -11.91 11.52 1.97
C GLU A 240 -12.37 10.17 1.39
N LEU A 241 -13.26 10.17 0.40
CA LEU A 241 -13.65 8.96 -0.34
C LEU A 241 -12.45 8.24 -0.97
N LEU A 242 -11.57 8.99 -1.61
CA LEU A 242 -10.39 8.44 -2.25
C LEU A 242 -9.36 7.92 -1.23
N PHE A 243 -9.22 8.56 -0.06
CA PHE A 243 -8.41 8.03 1.03
C PHE A 243 -9.01 6.76 1.65
N LEU A 244 -10.34 6.70 1.82
CA LEU A 244 -11.00 5.48 2.26
C LEU A 244 -10.74 4.32 1.29
N ILE A 245 -10.86 4.58 -0.02
CA ILE A 245 -10.54 3.58 -1.05
C ILE A 245 -9.08 3.11 -0.91
N ASP A 246 -8.14 4.04 -0.78
CA ASP A 246 -6.71 3.72 -0.59
C ASP A 246 -6.50 2.80 0.61
N VAL A 247 -6.98 3.22 1.78
CA VAL A 247 -6.79 2.49 3.04
C VAL A 247 -7.43 1.11 3.02
N GLN A 248 -8.67 1.01 2.54
CA GLN A 248 -9.40 -0.27 2.51
C GLN A 248 -8.72 -1.29 1.59
N ILE A 249 -8.33 -0.88 0.38
CA ILE A 249 -7.64 -1.76 -0.57
C ILE A 249 -6.21 -2.08 -0.11
N ALA A 250 -5.48 -1.10 0.43
CA ALA A 250 -4.15 -1.31 1.00
C ALA A 250 -4.18 -2.35 2.13
N MET A 251 -5.20 -2.28 2.99
CA MET A 251 -5.36 -3.20 4.12
C MET A 251 -5.59 -4.65 3.65
N VAL A 252 -6.39 -4.87 2.60
CA VAL A 252 -6.50 -6.20 1.97
C VAL A 252 -5.12 -6.72 1.56
N GLY A 253 -4.30 -5.87 0.94
CA GLY A 253 -2.93 -6.21 0.56
C GLY A 253 -2.07 -6.70 1.73
N TYR A 254 -2.17 -6.05 2.89
CA TYR A 254 -1.43 -6.44 4.10
C TYR A 254 -1.89 -7.76 4.72
N LEU A 255 -3.19 -8.06 4.68
CA LEU A 255 -3.74 -9.31 5.21
C LEU A 255 -3.43 -10.49 4.27
N VAL A 256 -3.67 -10.32 2.98
CA VAL A 256 -3.72 -11.41 2.00
C VAL A 256 -2.34 -11.69 1.40
N THR A 257 -1.43 -12.25 2.21
CA THR A 257 -0.06 -12.62 1.76
C THR A 257 0.07 -14.12 1.48
N LEU A 258 -0.90 -14.71 0.79
CA LEU A 258 -0.99 -16.17 0.59
C LEU A 258 -0.34 -16.59 -0.74
N LYS A 259 0.48 -17.65 -0.72
CA LYS A 259 1.13 -18.20 -1.93
C LYS A 259 0.14 -18.64 -3.03
N PRO A 260 -1.00 -19.29 -2.72
CA PRO A 260 -1.99 -19.63 -3.76
C PRO A 260 -2.60 -18.42 -4.49
N LEU A 261 -2.50 -17.23 -3.91
CA LEU A 261 -2.95 -15.98 -4.53
C LEU A 261 -1.82 -15.23 -5.26
N ASP A 262 -0.63 -15.84 -5.34
CA ASP A 262 0.60 -15.22 -5.85
C ASP A 262 0.88 -13.85 -5.21
N ALA A 263 0.45 -13.69 -3.96
CA ALA A 263 0.50 -12.44 -3.20
C ALA A 263 1.46 -12.55 -2.01
N GLN A 264 2.26 -13.60 -1.90
CA GLN A 264 3.27 -13.72 -0.84
C GLN A 264 4.30 -12.57 -0.89
N ILE A 265 4.86 -12.24 0.27
CA ILE A 265 6.08 -11.43 0.34
C ILE A 265 7.22 -12.29 -0.20
N ARG A 266 7.83 -11.85 -1.32
CA ARG A 266 8.99 -12.54 -1.91
C ARG A 266 10.27 -12.13 -1.19
N SER A 267 10.39 -10.83 -0.92
CA SER A 267 11.44 -10.27 -0.09
C SER A 267 10.99 -8.96 0.54
N ALA A 268 11.65 -8.59 1.64
CA ALA A 268 11.50 -7.30 2.30
C ALA A 268 12.85 -6.55 2.23
N ASN A 269 12.79 -5.23 2.15
CA ASN A 269 13.94 -4.38 1.85
C ASN A 269 15.08 -4.66 2.84
N PRO A 270 16.26 -5.08 2.39
CA PRO A 270 17.37 -5.41 3.28
C PRO A 270 18.14 -4.16 3.75
N HIS A 271 17.91 -2.98 3.16
CA HIS A 271 18.69 -1.78 3.42
C HIS A 271 18.08 -0.92 4.52
N LEU A 272 18.87 -0.60 5.56
CA LEU A 272 18.46 0.29 6.66
C LEU A 272 17.92 1.64 6.16
N ALA A 273 18.53 2.20 5.13
CA ALA A 273 18.08 3.45 4.52
C ALA A 273 16.61 3.39 4.05
N GLY A 274 16.18 2.24 3.49
CA GLY A 274 14.79 2.05 3.08
C GLY A 274 13.83 2.03 4.27
N TRP A 275 14.21 1.35 5.35
CA TRP A 275 13.43 1.32 6.59
C TRP A 275 13.30 2.71 7.21
N VAL A 276 14.39 3.46 7.34
CA VAL A 276 14.37 4.82 7.91
C VAL A 276 13.50 5.74 7.06
N ALA A 277 13.69 5.74 5.73
CA ALA A 277 12.90 6.57 4.81
C ALA A 277 11.40 6.25 4.88
N ALA A 278 11.04 4.98 5.08
CA ALA A 278 9.66 4.56 5.28
C ALA A 278 9.13 4.98 6.66
N LEU A 279 9.81 4.66 7.75
CA LEU A 279 9.32 4.88 9.12
C LEU A 279 9.09 6.36 9.43
N ILE A 280 9.91 7.27 8.91
CA ILE A 280 9.69 8.73 9.01
C ILE A 280 8.28 9.14 8.54
N CYS A 281 7.67 8.36 7.64
CA CYS A 281 6.35 8.64 7.05
C CYS A 281 5.17 7.98 7.79
N TYR A 282 5.38 7.27 8.90
CA TYR A 282 4.32 6.50 9.57
C TYR A 282 4.38 6.62 11.09
N PRO A 283 3.22 6.74 11.79
CA PRO A 283 3.18 6.70 13.25
C PRO A 283 3.78 5.40 13.81
N PRO A 284 4.46 5.45 14.97
CA PRO A 284 4.68 6.61 15.85
C PRO A 284 5.85 7.52 15.43
N PHE A 285 6.56 7.21 14.34
CA PHE A 285 7.75 7.93 13.89
C PHE A 285 7.45 9.04 12.86
N LEU A 286 6.17 9.37 12.65
CA LEU A 286 5.73 10.34 11.66
C LEU A 286 6.30 11.73 11.98
N LEU A 287 7.30 12.18 11.22
CA LEU A 287 7.99 13.43 11.52
C LEU A 287 7.30 14.68 10.96
N MET A 288 6.36 14.52 10.03
CA MET A 288 5.67 15.61 9.34
C MET A 288 4.25 15.87 9.85
N SER A 289 3.90 15.35 11.04
CA SER A 289 2.65 15.69 11.71
C SER A 289 2.71 17.08 12.34
N ASN A 290 1.56 17.65 12.69
CA ASN A 290 1.49 18.90 13.45
C ASN A 290 2.31 18.79 14.74
N GLY A 291 3.16 19.77 14.99
CA GLY A 291 4.07 19.83 16.15
C GLY A 291 5.31 18.94 16.06
N ALA A 292 5.50 18.16 14.99
CA ALA A 292 6.67 17.30 14.82
C ALA A 292 7.84 18.03 14.12
N PRO A 293 9.06 17.45 14.09
CA PRO A 293 10.25 18.14 13.58
C PRO A 293 10.18 18.64 12.13
N LEU A 294 9.37 17.99 11.29
CA LEU A 294 9.11 18.38 9.90
C LEU A 294 7.70 18.97 9.71
N ASP A 295 7.13 19.59 10.75
CA ASP A 295 5.88 20.33 10.64
C ASP A 295 6.08 21.63 9.84
N TYR A 296 5.39 21.72 8.70
CA TYR A 296 5.44 22.85 7.76
C TYR A 296 4.18 23.74 7.82
N HIS A 297 3.31 23.59 8.83
CA HIS A 297 2.03 24.31 8.92
C HIS A 297 2.07 25.55 9.82
N TYR A 298 3.26 26.03 10.22
CA TYR A 298 3.36 27.13 11.18
C TYR A 298 2.80 28.42 10.60
N GLY A 299 1.69 28.92 11.16
CA GLY A 299 1.03 30.13 10.66
C GLY A 299 0.43 30.00 9.26
N THR A 300 0.29 28.78 8.72
CA THR A 300 -0.35 28.55 7.41
C THR A 300 -1.87 28.54 7.54
N ALA A 301 -2.56 28.78 6.43
CA ALA A 301 -3.96 28.45 6.23
C ALA A 301 -4.10 27.56 4.99
N ASP A 302 -5.23 26.87 4.84
CA ASP A 302 -5.46 26.01 3.68
C ASP A 302 -5.78 26.79 2.39
N TRP A 303 -5.74 26.10 1.26
CA TRP A 303 -6.08 26.66 -0.05
C TRP A 303 -7.45 27.35 -0.10
N ALA A 304 -8.43 26.94 0.70
CA ALA A 304 -9.76 27.52 0.70
C ALA A 304 -9.75 28.92 1.32
N PHE A 305 -8.96 29.14 2.37
CA PHE A 305 -8.72 30.45 2.96
C PHE A 305 -8.13 31.44 1.95
N TRP A 306 -7.05 31.04 1.25
CA TRP A 306 -6.34 31.95 0.34
C TRP A 306 -7.12 32.29 -0.93
N LEU A 307 -8.00 31.38 -1.37
CA LEU A 307 -8.79 31.53 -2.58
C LEU A 307 -10.23 32.00 -2.30
N GLN A 308 -10.52 32.37 -1.06
CA GLN A 308 -11.82 32.89 -0.67
C GLN A 308 -12.19 34.12 -1.53
N GLY A 309 -13.46 34.16 -1.98
CA GLY A 309 -13.95 35.21 -2.87
C GLY A 309 -13.68 34.95 -4.37
N HIS A 310 -12.90 33.93 -4.73
CA HIS A 310 -12.61 33.56 -6.11
C HIS A 310 -13.20 32.19 -6.49
N THR A 311 -14.53 32.12 -6.64
CA THR A 311 -15.28 30.86 -6.85
C THR A 311 -14.77 30.01 -8.01
N ALA A 312 -14.46 30.61 -9.18
CA ALA A 312 -13.92 29.87 -10.32
C ALA A 312 -12.56 29.23 -10.00
N LEU A 313 -11.70 29.95 -9.27
CA LEU A 313 -10.38 29.45 -8.87
C LEU A 313 -10.51 28.35 -7.83
N LEU A 314 -11.46 28.47 -6.88
CA LEU A 314 -11.79 27.39 -5.94
C LEU A 314 -12.19 26.10 -6.66
N TRP A 315 -13.01 26.17 -7.71
CA TRP A 315 -13.38 24.99 -8.50
C TRP A 315 -12.18 24.34 -9.21
N VAL A 316 -11.31 25.16 -9.80
CA VAL A 316 -10.09 24.66 -10.46
C VAL A 316 -9.16 23.99 -9.44
N TRP A 317 -9.00 24.60 -8.26
CA TRP A 317 -8.14 24.07 -7.20
C TRP A 317 -8.72 22.79 -6.57
N ALA A 318 -10.03 22.77 -6.32
CA ALA A 318 -10.77 21.59 -5.89
C ALA A 318 -10.55 20.42 -6.86
N ALA A 319 -10.73 20.65 -8.16
CA ALA A 319 -10.52 19.63 -9.19
C ALA A 319 -9.07 19.13 -9.23
N LEU A 320 -8.08 20.03 -9.06
CA LEU A 320 -6.68 19.66 -8.97
C LEU A 320 -6.41 18.73 -7.77
N LEU A 321 -6.88 19.09 -6.57
CA LEU A 321 -6.66 18.30 -5.36
C LEU A 321 -7.31 16.93 -5.47
N VAL A 322 -8.57 16.86 -5.94
CA VAL A 322 -9.27 15.59 -6.16
C VAL A 322 -8.55 14.73 -7.20
N LEU A 323 -8.09 15.31 -8.31
CA LEU A 323 -7.32 14.58 -9.32
C LEU A 323 -6.04 13.99 -8.76
N LEU A 324 -5.30 14.75 -7.94
CA LEU A 324 -4.07 14.27 -7.30
C LEU A 324 -4.37 13.14 -6.32
N THR A 325 -5.40 13.26 -5.49
CA THR A 325 -5.83 12.17 -4.60
C THR A 325 -6.30 10.96 -5.40
N ALA A 326 -6.96 11.16 -6.54
CA ALA A 326 -7.43 10.07 -7.40
C ALA A 326 -6.27 9.29 -8.03
N ILE A 327 -5.22 9.98 -8.48
CA ILE A 327 -3.99 9.32 -8.96
C ILE A 327 -3.31 8.54 -7.83
N TYR A 328 -3.28 9.09 -6.61
CA TYR A 328 -2.74 8.43 -5.44
C TYR A 328 -3.51 7.14 -5.12
N ALA A 329 -4.83 7.20 -4.99
CA ALA A 329 -5.67 6.02 -4.72
C ALA A 329 -5.63 5.01 -5.88
N TRP A 330 -5.58 5.47 -7.13
CA TRP A 330 -5.48 4.60 -8.31
C TRP A 330 -4.20 3.75 -8.30
N ALA A 331 -3.09 4.30 -7.78
CA ALA A 331 -1.85 3.54 -7.63
C ALA A 331 -2.04 2.33 -6.71
N THR A 332 -2.71 2.51 -5.58
CA THR A 332 -3.03 1.44 -4.62
C THR A 332 -4.04 0.45 -5.16
N VAL A 333 -5.11 0.91 -5.81
CA VAL A 333 -6.07 0.04 -6.49
C VAL A 333 -5.39 -0.88 -7.50
N THR A 334 -4.37 -0.37 -8.21
CA THR A 334 -3.63 -1.17 -9.20
C THR A 334 -2.79 -2.28 -8.53
N PHE A 335 -2.26 -2.05 -7.33
CA PHE A 335 -1.56 -3.10 -6.55
C PHE A 335 -2.48 -4.25 -6.15
N GLY A 336 -3.75 -3.95 -5.84
CA GLY A 336 -4.71 -4.93 -5.36
C GLY A 336 -4.16 -5.76 -4.20
N LEU A 337 -4.22 -7.10 -4.31
CA LEU A 337 -3.78 -8.03 -3.26
C LEU A 337 -2.29 -7.91 -2.92
N ARG A 338 -1.48 -7.23 -3.73
CA ARG A 338 -0.02 -7.18 -3.58
C ARG A 338 0.49 -5.91 -2.90
N PHE A 339 -0.40 -4.98 -2.53
CA PHE A 339 0.02 -3.74 -1.86
C PHE A 339 0.74 -4.05 -0.54
N SER A 340 1.93 -3.50 -0.33
CA SER A 340 2.64 -3.50 0.95
C SER A 340 3.86 -2.60 0.87
N ASN A 341 4.18 -1.93 1.97
CA ASN A 341 5.40 -1.13 2.10
C ASN A 341 6.62 -2.03 2.26
N LEU A 342 7.80 -1.54 1.82
CA LEU A 342 9.11 -2.20 2.02
C LEU A 342 9.24 -3.61 1.46
N THR A 343 8.29 -4.11 0.67
CA THR A 343 8.27 -5.49 0.21
C THR A 343 8.22 -5.57 -1.30
N TYR A 344 8.93 -6.54 -1.85
CA TYR A 344 8.76 -6.98 -3.22
C TYR A 344 7.74 -8.14 -3.28
N ARG A 345 6.66 -7.92 -4.04
CA ARG A 345 5.56 -8.89 -4.24
C ARG A 345 5.22 -9.11 -5.71
N GLY A 346 5.90 -8.41 -6.61
CA GLY A 346 5.65 -8.37 -8.05
C GLY A 346 5.83 -6.97 -8.59
N VAL A 347 5.98 -6.86 -9.91
CA VAL A 347 6.21 -5.60 -10.63
C VAL A 347 4.93 -5.12 -11.28
N LEU A 348 4.59 -3.86 -11.05
CA LEU A 348 3.45 -3.20 -11.66
C LEU A 348 3.91 -2.28 -12.79
N THR A 349 3.28 -2.46 -13.95
CA THR A 349 3.58 -1.65 -15.13
C THR A 349 2.33 -1.01 -15.75
N ASN A 350 1.13 -1.41 -15.33
CA ASN A 350 -0.16 -0.91 -15.80
C ASN A 350 -0.70 0.24 -14.92
N GLY A 351 -1.91 0.72 -15.23
CA GLY A 351 -2.53 1.80 -14.46
C GLY A 351 -1.70 3.10 -14.50
N PRO A 352 -1.48 3.79 -13.37
CA PRO A 352 -0.68 5.00 -13.33
C PRO A 352 0.83 4.73 -13.44
N TYR A 353 1.29 3.49 -13.21
CA TYR A 353 2.69 3.07 -13.37
C TYR A 353 3.18 3.13 -14.82
N ARG A 354 2.30 3.39 -15.79
CA ARG A 354 2.71 3.65 -17.17
C ARG A 354 3.38 5.01 -17.39
N PHE A 355 3.11 5.98 -16.50
CA PHE A 355 3.51 7.38 -16.66
C PHE A 355 4.71 7.73 -15.79
N THR A 356 4.79 7.16 -14.59
CA THR A 356 5.90 7.31 -13.65
C THR A 356 6.02 6.05 -12.78
N ARG A 357 7.21 5.78 -12.25
CA ARG A 357 7.47 4.60 -11.39
C ARG A 357 6.85 4.75 -9.99
N HIS A 358 6.65 5.98 -9.53
CA HIS A 358 6.11 6.30 -8.21
C HIS A 358 4.94 7.29 -8.30
N PRO A 359 3.80 6.91 -8.89
CA PRO A 359 2.66 7.81 -9.09
C PRO A 359 2.07 8.31 -7.77
N ALA A 360 1.96 7.42 -6.77
CA ALA A 360 1.48 7.77 -5.43
C ALA A 360 2.35 8.85 -4.77
N TYR A 361 3.68 8.66 -4.75
CA TYR A 361 4.59 9.63 -4.13
C TYR A 361 4.57 10.98 -4.85
N LEU A 362 4.52 10.98 -6.19
CA LEU A 362 4.43 12.22 -6.97
C LEU A 362 3.13 12.96 -6.66
N ALA A 363 1.99 12.27 -6.76
CA ALA A 363 0.69 12.89 -6.54
C ALA A 363 0.52 13.41 -5.11
N LYS A 364 0.98 12.64 -4.11
CA LYS A 364 0.95 13.03 -2.70
C LYS A 364 1.75 14.29 -2.41
N ASN A 365 2.96 14.42 -2.99
CA ASN A 365 3.76 15.61 -2.80
C ASN A 365 3.10 16.83 -3.46
N LEU A 366 2.67 16.70 -4.72
CA LEU A 366 1.97 17.79 -5.41
C LEU A 366 0.69 18.20 -4.65
N PHE A 367 -0.02 17.24 -4.07
CA PHE A 367 -1.20 17.51 -3.25
C PHE A 367 -0.84 18.37 -2.05
N TRP A 368 0.20 18.03 -1.28
CA TRP A 368 0.61 18.82 -0.11
C TRP A 368 1.05 20.24 -0.48
N TRP A 369 1.80 20.40 -1.57
CA TRP A 369 2.17 21.73 -2.06
C TRP A 369 0.94 22.56 -2.45
N ALA A 370 -0.02 21.97 -3.14
CA ALA A 370 -1.23 22.66 -3.59
C ALA A 370 -2.25 22.92 -2.47
N ALA A 371 -2.38 22.00 -1.50
CA ALA A 371 -3.34 22.11 -0.40
C ALA A 371 -2.89 23.12 0.67
N THR A 372 -1.58 23.19 0.91
CA THR A 372 -1.00 23.98 2.01
C THR A 372 -0.55 25.36 1.57
N LEU A 373 -0.02 25.49 0.34
CA LEU A 373 0.59 26.73 -0.15
C LEU A 373 1.59 27.32 0.87
N PRO A 374 2.67 26.58 1.24
CA PRO A 374 3.48 26.88 2.43
C PRO A 374 4.21 28.23 2.39
N PHE A 375 4.25 28.86 1.22
CA PHE A 375 4.80 30.20 1.00
C PHE A 375 3.82 31.33 1.36
N LEU A 376 2.56 31.00 1.69
CA LEU A 376 1.56 31.93 2.21
C LEU A 376 1.34 31.68 3.71
N VAL A 377 1.52 32.72 4.52
CA VAL A 377 1.36 32.65 5.97
C VAL A 377 0.50 33.80 6.48
N THR A 378 -0.34 33.49 7.46
CA THR A 378 -1.24 34.44 8.15
C THR A 378 -0.51 35.33 9.15
N THR A 379 0.74 34.99 9.50
CA THR A 379 1.59 35.80 10.39
C THR A 379 2.20 37.01 9.68
N HIS A 380 2.08 37.10 8.34
CA HIS A 380 2.72 38.12 7.51
C HIS A 380 4.25 38.21 7.67
N ASN A 381 4.88 37.13 8.13
CA ASN A 381 6.32 37.05 8.37
C ASN A 381 7.01 36.21 7.28
N LEU A 382 7.96 36.82 6.57
CA LEU A 382 8.71 36.14 5.51
C LEU A 382 9.50 34.92 6.03
N ASN A 383 10.00 34.97 7.27
CA ASN A 383 10.75 33.86 7.85
C ASN A 383 9.87 32.62 8.01
N ASP A 384 8.60 32.79 8.37
CA ASP A 384 7.64 31.68 8.51
C ASP A 384 7.32 31.06 7.14
N ALA A 385 7.11 31.90 6.12
CA ALA A 385 6.89 31.44 4.74
C ALA A 385 8.11 30.66 4.18
N VAL A 386 9.32 31.17 4.40
CA VAL A 386 10.56 30.49 3.99
C VAL A 386 10.73 29.18 4.74
N ARG A 387 10.55 29.19 6.07
CA ARG A 387 10.62 27.98 6.92
C ARG A 387 9.70 26.89 6.41
N ASN A 388 8.41 27.18 6.26
CA ASN A 388 7.41 26.20 5.85
C ASN A 388 7.70 25.65 4.44
N THR A 389 8.10 26.52 3.52
CA THR A 389 8.48 26.13 2.15
C THR A 389 9.67 25.18 2.15
N VAL A 390 10.72 25.50 2.92
CA VAL A 390 11.91 24.64 3.05
C VAL A 390 11.56 23.31 3.71
N ILE A 391 10.75 23.31 4.77
CA ILE A 391 10.37 22.07 5.45
C ILE A 391 9.52 21.18 4.53
N LEU A 392 8.55 21.74 3.77
CA LEU A 392 7.79 20.94 2.81
C LEU A 392 8.68 20.40 1.68
N ALA A 393 9.72 21.14 1.28
CA ALA A 393 10.73 20.63 0.36
C ALA A 393 11.55 19.47 0.97
N LEU A 394 11.90 19.52 2.26
CA LEU A 394 12.54 18.42 2.97
C LEU A 394 11.61 17.19 3.08
N VAL A 395 10.33 17.38 3.37
CA VAL A 395 9.33 16.31 3.33
C VAL A 395 9.29 15.69 1.93
N SER A 396 9.31 16.50 0.87
CA SER A 396 9.39 16.02 -0.51
C SER A 396 10.67 15.22 -0.78
N ALA A 397 11.80 15.65 -0.22
CA ALA A 397 13.07 14.93 -0.32
C ALA A 397 13.04 13.57 0.40
N VAL A 398 12.32 13.44 1.52
CA VAL A 398 12.10 12.14 2.20
C VAL A 398 11.36 11.16 1.29
N TYR A 399 10.30 11.59 0.60
CA TYR A 399 9.58 10.73 -0.35
C TYR A 399 10.42 10.36 -1.57
N TYR A 400 11.26 11.28 -2.05
CA TYR A 400 12.22 10.98 -3.09
C TYR A 400 13.27 9.95 -2.63
N TRP A 401 13.81 10.10 -1.41
CA TRP A 401 14.74 9.14 -0.83
C TRP A 401 14.10 7.76 -0.69
N ARG A 402 12.88 7.70 -0.18
CA ARG A 402 12.06 6.48 -0.09
C ARG A 402 11.91 5.81 -1.46
N ALA A 403 11.52 6.57 -2.49
CA ALA A 403 11.42 6.07 -3.86
C ALA A 403 12.74 5.43 -4.33
N ARG A 404 13.87 6.10 -4.14
CA ARG A 404 15.19 5.59 -4.54
C ARG A 404 15.58 4.30 -3.83
N THR A 405 15.31 4.20 -2.53
CA THR A 405 15.61 2.99 -1.75
C THR A 405 14.70 1.81 -2.12
N GLU A 406 13.47 2.07 -2.55
CA GLU A 406 12.55 1.08 -3.09
C GLU A 406 13.03 0.58 -4.46
N GLU A 407 13.43 1.49 -5.35
CA GLU A 407 14.02 1.14 -6.65
C GLU A 407 15.30 0.32 -6.51
N GLN A 408 16.17 0.67 -5.56
CA GLN A 408 17.40 -0.08 -5.28
C GLN A 408 17.07 -1.54 -4.90
N HIS A 409 16.08 -1.74 -4.04
CA HIS A 409 15.63 -3.07 -3.66
C HIS A 409 15.06 -3.83 -4.87
N LEU A 410 14.12 -3.24 -5.61
CA LEU A 410 13.48 -3.90 -6.74
C LEU A 410 14.44 -4.23 -7.90
N LEU A 411 15.43 -3.38 -8.16
CA LEU A 411 16.46 -3.61 -9.18
C LEU A 411 17.33 -4.84 -8.87
N ALA A 412 17.59 -5.10 -7.59
CA ALA A 412 18.34 -6.27 -7.14
C ALA A 412 17.51 -7.56 -7.25
N GLU A 413 16.21 -7.48 -6.99
CA GLU A 413 15.33 -8.65 -6.83
C GLU A 413 14.80 -9.23 -8.14
N ASP A 414 14.44 -8.39 -9.12
CA ASP A 414 13.67 -8.86 -10.29
C ASP A 414 14.21 -8.31 -11.62
N ALA A 415 14.49 -9.22 -12.56
CA ALA A 415 14.84 -8.88 -13.94
C ALA A 415 13.76 -8.07 -14.65
N LYS A 416 12.48 -8.40 -14.41
CA LYS A 416 11.34 -7.66 -14.96
C LYS A 416 11.32 -6.20 -14.50
N TYR A 417 11.75 -5.94 -13.26
CA TYR A 417 11.86 -4.56 -12.77
C TYR A 417 12.97 -3.80 -13.49
N ARG A 418 14.11 -4.45 -13.78
CA ARG A 418 15.19 -3.85 -14.57
C ARG A 418 14.72 -3.50 -15.99
N ASP A 419 13.98 -4.40 -16.62
CA ASP A 419 13.40 -4.16 -17.96
C ASP A 419 12.40 -3.00 -17.93
N TYR A 420 11.51 -2.98 -16.92
CA TYR A 420 10.55 -1.89 -16.73
C TYR A 420 11.25 -0.56 -16.45
N HIS A 421 12.28 -0.55 -15.59
CA HIS A 421 13.09 0.63 -15.31
C HIS A 421 13.75 1.18 -16.58
N ALA A 422 14.34 0.32 -17.41
CA ALA A 422 14.95 0.71 -18.68
C ALA A 422 13.90 1.23 -19.68
N TRP A 423 12.73 0.58 -19.76
CA TRP A 423 11.62 1.01 -20.60
C TRP A 423 11.09 2.40 -20.20
N MET A 424 10.93 2.65 -18.90
CA MET A 424 10.47 3.94 -18.37
C MET A 424 11.40 5.10 -18.73
N ALA A 425 12.72 4.87 -18.74
CA ALA A 425 13.69 5.88 -19.12
C ALA A 425 13.56 6.33 -20.60
N ARG A 426 13.06 5.45 -21.48
CA ARG A 426 12.88 5.73 -22.90
C ARG A 426 11.48 6.27 -23.23
N ASN A 427 10.46 5.71 -22.61
CA ASN A 427 9.07 5.85 -23.09
C ASN A 427 8.15 6.68 -22.18
N ALA A 428 8.36 6.69 -20.86
CA ALA A 428 7.38 7.29 -19.95
C ALA A 428 7.49 8.82 -19.92
N THR A 429 6.37 9.52 -20.13
CA THR A 429 6.32 10.97 -20.33
C THR A 429 6.93 11.75 -19.16
N ILE A 430 6.49 11.48 -17.93
CA ILE A 430 6.94 12.18 -16.73
C ILE A 430 8.38 11.81 -16.41
N THR A 431 8.71 10.50 -16.38
CA THR A 431 10.08 10.04 -16.06
C THR A 431 11.11 10.57 -17.06
N ARG A 432 10.77 10.60 -18.36
CA ARG A 432 11.63 11.15 -19.40
C ARG A 432 11.82 12.66 -19.27
N ALA A 433 10.76 13.40 -18.95
CA ALA A 433 10.84 14.85 -18.73
C ALA A 433 11.75 15.18 -17.54
N LEU A 434 11.55 14.51 -16.40
CA LEU A 434 12.40 14.66 -15.21
C LEU A 434 13.86 14.24 -15.49
N GLY A 435 14.07 13.15 -16.24
CA GLY A 435 15.41 12.71 -16.63
C GLY A 435 16.14 13.70 -17.54
N ARG A 436 15.42 14.41 -18.43
CA ARG A 436 15.99 15.49 -19.25
C ARG A 436 16.37 16.69 -18.41
N ILE A 437 15.50 17.11 -17.49
CA ILE A 437 15.78 18.21 -16.57
C ILE A 437 17.00 17.89 -15.70
N ALA A 438 17.06 16.68 -15.11
CA ALA A 438 18.19 16.27 -14.28
C ALA A 438 19.52 16.27 -15.07
N LYS A 439 19.50 15.82 -16.33
CA LYS A 439 20.68 15.86 -17.21
C LYS A 439 21.09 17.27 -17.64
N ALA A 440 20.16 18.23 -17.63
CA ALA A 440 20.45 19.64 -17.92
C ALA A 440 21.03 20.37 -16.71
N VAL A 441 20.64 19.96 -15.49
CA VAL A 441 21.06 20.61 -14.24
C VAL A 441 22.35 19.99 -13.66
N VAL A 442 22.61 18.70 -13.90
CA VAL A 442 23.87 18.06 -13.45
C VAL A 442 24.95 18.27 -14.52
N PRO A 443 26.04 19.03 -14.24
CA PRO A 443 27.12 19.19 -15.19
C PRO A 443 27.72 17.83 -15.53
N ARG A 444 27.93 17.56 -16.82
CA ARG A 444 28.64 16.36 -17.29
C ARG A 444 29.98 16.28 -16.56
N ARG A 445 30.20 15.24 -15.76
CA ARG A 445 31.56 14.91 -15.32
C ARG A 445 32.37 14.64 -16.59
N VAL A 446 33.30 15.54 -16.90
CA VAL A 446 34.36 15.30 -17.86
C VAL A 446 35.20 14.17 -17.25
N VAL A 447 35.09 12.97 -17.82
CA VAL A 447 36.05 11.92 -17.53
C VAL A 447 37.31 12.34 -18.27
N ALA A 448 38.32 12.79 -17.52
CA ALA A 448 39.66 12.98 -18.06
C ALA A 448 40.19 11.61 -18.52
N ALA A 449 40.74 11.58 -19.74
CA ALA A 449 41.21 10.40 -20.43
C ALA A 449 42.39 9.71 -19.72
#